data_AF-A0A353KR64-F1
#
_entry.id   AF-A0A353KR64-F1
#
_cell.length_a   1.000
_cell.length_b   1.000
_cell.length_c   1.000
_cell.angle_alpha   90.00
_cell.angle_beta   90.00
_cell.angle_gamma   90.00
#
_symmetry.space_group_name_H-M   'P 1'
#
loop_
_entity.id
_entity.type
_entity.pdbx_description
1 polymer ?
#
loop_
_entity_poly.entity_id
_entity_poly.type
_entity_poly.pdbx_seq_one_letter_code
_entity_poly.pdbx_strand_id
1 'polypeptide(L)'
;TGVFPTEIDDYLIENKKKIDLLSLDCTMGELRDGAVNHMSMNEGKRIADRFAEKGLLSDNALLYYNHFSHNIGMIYDELKKAAEKYGLNVTYDGLELTV
;
A
#
# COMPACT_ATOMS: atom_id res chain seq x y z
N THR A 1 10.32 -4.62 -0.92
CA THR A 1 9.34 -4.21 -1.94
C THR A 1 8.75 -5.46 -2.55
N GLY A 2 7.64 -5.36 -3.29
CA GLY A 2 6.89 -6.52 -3.78
C GLY A 2 5.81 -7.03 -2.82
N VAL A 3 5.00 -7.97 -3.32
CA VAL A 3 3.83 -8.52 -2.64
C VAL A 3 4.24 -9.22 -1.34
N PHE A 4 3.53 -8.89 -0.25
CA PHE A 4 3.86 -9.42 1.06
C PHE A 4 3.56 -10.93 1.15
N PRO A 5 4.53 -11.76 1.58
CA PRO A 5 4.27 -13.16 1.92
C PRO A 5 3.14 -13.28 2.96
N THR A 6 2.41 -14.40 2.96
CA THR A 6 1.28 -14.62 3.89
C THR A 6 1.73 -14.90 5.31
N GLU A 7 2.97 -15.34 5.49
CA GLU A 7 3.61 -15.61 6.79
C GLU A 7 3.71 -14.33 7.65
N ILE A 8 3.70 -13.16 7.03
CA ILE A 8 3.63 -11.87 7.74
C ILE A 8 2.29 -11.75 8.48
N ASP A 9 1.21 -12.20 7.86
CA ASP A 9 -0.13 -12.12 8.44
C ASP A 9 -0.19 -12.97 9.71
N ASP A 10 0.32 -14.20 9.64
CA ASP A 10 0.36 -15.13 10.76
C ASP A 10 1.17 -14.56 11.92
N TYR A 11 2.36 -14.03 11.63
CA TYR A 11 3.19 -13.36 12.62
C TYR A 11 2.45 -12.21 13.32
N LEU A 12 1.75 -11.36 12.58
CA LEU A 12 1.02 -10.23 13.16
C LEU A 12 -0.17 -10.69 14.02
N ILE A 13 -0.91 -11.71 13.57
CA ILE A 13 -2.04 -12.30 14.30
C ILE A 13 -1.56 -12.93 15.61
N GLU A 14 -0.54 -13.79 15.55
CA GLU A 14 0.02 -14.48 16.72
C GLU A 14 0.52 -13.48 17.78
N ASN A 15 1.10 -12.38 17.34
CA ASN A 15 1.61 -11.32 18.21
C ASN A 15 0.57 -10.25 18.55
N LYS A 16 -0.70 -10.45 18.18
CA LYS A 16 -1.84 -9.55 18.45
C LYS A 16 -1.54 -8.10 18.04
N LYS A 17 -0.86 -7.92 16.90
CA LYS A 17 -0.51 -6.60 16.37
C LYS A 17 -1.63 -6.06 15.51
N LYS A 18 -1.83 -4.75 15.62
CA LYS A 18 -2.70 -3.96 14.76
C LYS A 18 -1.85 -2.91 14.05
N ILE A 19 -2.24 -2.57 12.83
CA ILE A 19 -1.55 -1.62 11.97
C ILE A 19 -2.36 -0.33 11.94
N ASP A 20 -1.78 0.73 12.50
CA ASP A 20 -2.35 2.08 12.47
C ASP A 20 -1.96 2.86 11.21
N LEU A 21 -0.87 2.47 10.56
CA LEU A 21 -0.46 3.02 9.27
C LEU A 21 0.19 1.95 8.41
N LEU A 22 -0.29 1.85 7.17
CA LEU A 22 0.21 0.95 6.15
C LEU A 22 0.78 1.76 4.98
N SER A 23 2.10 1.71 4.80
CA SER A 23 2.80 2.28 3.65
C SER A 23 3.18 1.17 2.68
N LEU A 24 2.62 1.21 1.47
CA LEU A 24 2.77 0.17 0.47
C LEU A 24 3.62 0.64 -0.71
N ASP A 25 4.47 -0.25 -1.19
CA ASP A 25 5.18 -0.06 -2.45
C ASP A 25 4.19 0.13 -3.61
N CYS A 26 4.49 1.08 -4.48
CA CYS A 26 3.73 1.46 -5.66
C CYS A 26 4.68 1.81 -6.82
N THR A 27 5.85 1.18 -6.86
CA THR A 27 6.89 1.46 -7.87
C THR A 27 6.36 1.27 -9.29
N MET A 28 5.41 0.37 -9.50
CA MET A 28 4.80 0.11 -10.80
C MET A 28 3.58 0.99 -11.10
N GLY A 29 3.10 1.81 -10.16
CA GLY A 29 1.94 2.67 -10.37
C GLY A 29 0.74 1.87 -10.91
N GLU A 30 0.19 2.33 -12.02
CA GLU A 30 -0.93 1.71 -12.74
C GLU A 30 -0.52 0.65 -13.78
N LEU A 31 0.77 0.32 -13.85
CA LEU A 31 1.24 -0.74 -14.75
C LEU A 31 0.79 -2.12 -14.26
N ARG A 32 1.01 -3.14 -15.09
CA ARG A 32 0.59 -4.52 -14.83
C ARG A 32 1.20 -5.10 -13.55
N ASP A 33 0.41 -5.95 -12.90
CA ASP A 33 0.82 -6.82 -11.80
C ASP A 33 1.93 -7.82 -12.20
N GLY A 34 2.54 -8.46 -11.20
CA GLY A 34 3.44 -9.59 -11.39
C GLY A 34 4.91 -9.22 -11.54
N ALA A 35 5.29 -7.99 -11.17
CA ALA A 35 6.69 -7.67 -10.97
C ALA A 35 7.18 -8.35 -9.68
N VAL A 36 8.30 -9.09 -9.77
CA VAL A 36 8.80 -9.91 -8.64
C VAL A 36 9.16 -9.05 -7.43
N ASN A 37 9.77 -7.88 -7.68
CA ASN A 37 10.37 -7.06 -6.62
C ASN A 37 9.56 -5.81 -6.32
N HIS A 38 8.49 -5.51 -7.04
CA HIS A 38 7.78 -4.25 -6.97
C HIS A 38 6.28 -4.44 -7.15
N MET A 39 5.47 -3.56 -6.55
CA MET A 39 4.01 -3.65 -6.63
C MET A 39 3.40 -2.58 -7.53
N SER A 40 2.31 -2.96 -8.19
CA SER A 40 1.32 -2.04 -8.75
C SER A 40 0.40 -1.50 -7.64
N MET A 41 -0.38 -0.46 -7.94
CA MET A 41 -1.45 0.00 -7.05
C MET A 41 -2.45 -1.12 -6.77
N ASN A 42 -2.79 -1.91 -7.78
CA ASN A 42 -3.72 -3.03 -7.64
C ASN A 42 -3.20 -4.10 -6.67
N GLU A 43 -1.92 -4.44 -6.73
CA GLU A 43 -1.29 -5.37 -5.80
C GLU A 43 -1.26 -4.80 -4.37
N GLY A 44 -0.93 -3.52 -4.21
CA GLY A 44 -1.00 -2.88 -2.90
C GLY A 44 -2.43 -2.87 -2.34
N LYS A 45 -3.45 -2.63 -3.17
CA LYS A 45 -4.86 -2.73 -2.74
C LYS A 45 -5.19 -4.13 -2.22
N ARG A 46 -4.77 -5.19 -2.93
CA ARG A 46 -5.00 -6.57 -2.47
C ARG A 46 -4.33 -6.86 -1.12
N ILE A 47 -3.17 -6.28 -0.85
CA ILE A 47 -2.54 -6.38 0.48
C ILE A 47 -3.38 -5.67 1.54
N ALA A 48 -3.82 -4.44 1.28
CA ALA A 48 -4.67 -3.69 2.20
C ALA A 48 -5.99 -4.43 2.50
N ASP A 49 -6.64 -4.98 1.48
CA ASP A 49 -7.87 -5.77 1.62
C ASP A 49 -7.62 -7.06 2.41
N ARG A 50 -6.56 -7.79 2.10
CA ARG A 50 -6.15 -8.99 2.86
C ARG A 50 -5.95 -8.66 4.33
N PHE A 51 -5.29 -7.55 4.65
CA PHE A 51 -5.08 -7.13 6.04
C PHE A 51 -6.38 -6.69 6.70
N ALA A 52 -7.27 -6.01 5.99
CA ALA A 52 -8.58 -5.64 6.50
C ALA A 52 -9.44 -6.88 6.83
N GLU A 53 -9.52 -7.84 5.90
CA GLU A 53 -10.28 -9.09 6.06
C GLU A 53 -9.79 -9.92 7.25
N LYS A 54 -8.48 -9.94 7.49
CA LYS A 54 -7.87 -10.61 8.64
C LYS A 54 -7.95 -9.81 9.94
N GLY A 55 -8.53 -8.61 9.91
CA GLY A 55 -8.61 -7.72 11.07
C GLY A 55 -7.22 -7.32 11.56
N LEU A 56 -6.26 -7.10 10.67
CA LEU A 56 -4.91 -6.62 11.02
C LEU A 56 -4.83 -5.09 11.06
N LEU A 57 -5.75 -4.39 10.41
CA LEU A 57 -5.85 -2.94 10.47
C LEU A 57 -6.57 -2.50 11.76
N SER A 58 -6.16 -1.36 12.30
CA SER A 58 -6.99 -0.64 13.28
C SER A 58 -8.15 0.07 12.59
N ASP A 59 -9.17 0.47 13.35
CA ASP A 59 -10.42 1.04 12.81
C ASP A 59 -10.17 2.33 12.01
N ASN A 60 -9.10 3.06 12.33
CA ASN A 60 -8.72 4.32 11.67
C ASN A 60 -7.38 4.21 10.93
N ALA A 61 -7.00 2.99 10.51
CA ALA A 61 -5.72 2.76 9.87
C ALA A 61 -5.52 3.65 8.63
N LEU A 62 -4.38 4.33 8.58
CA LEU A 62 -3.98 5.21 7.50
C LEU A 62 -3.30 4.40 6.38
N LEU A 63 -3.88 4.38 5.18
CA LEU A 63 -3.38 3.58 4.06
C LEU A 63 -2.80 4.47 2.95
N TYR A 64 -1.55 4.22 2.61
CA TYR A 64 -0.78 5.03 1.65
C TYR A 64 0.00 4.16 0.65
N TYR A 65 -0.03 4.56 -0.62
CA TYR A 65 0.97 4.19 -1.61
C TYR A 65 2.20 5.09 -1.48
N ASN A 66 3.37 4.51 -1.66
CA ASN A 66 4.68 5.18 -1.62
C ASN A 66 5.65 4.50 -2.60
N HIS A 67 6.88 5.03 -2.69
CA HIS A 67 7.96 4.49 -3.52
C HIS A 67 7.59 4.43 -5.01
N PHE A 68 7.41 5.59 -5.63
CA PHE A 68 7.02 5.69 -7.04
C PHE A 68 8.24 5.69 -7.97
N SER A 69 8.13 5.02 -9.13
CA SER A 69 9.14 5.08 -10.17
C SER A 69 8.84 6.19 -11.16
N HIS A 70 9.86 6.94 -11.61
CA HIS A 70 9.70 7.87 -12.72
C HIS A 70 9.29 7.17 -14.03
N ASN A 71 9.56 5.86 -14.16
CA ASN A 71 9.26 5.08 -15.36
C ASN A 71 7.77 4.81 -15.58
N ILE A 72 6.91 5.07 -14.58
CA ILE A 72 5.46 4.98 -14.75
C ILE A 72 4.89 6.20 -15.48
N GLY A 73 5.68 7.28 -15.60
CA GLY A 73 5.30 8.48 -16.33
C GLY A 73 4.14 9.27 -15.71
N MET A 74 3.85 9.05 -14.42
CA MET A 74 2.76 9.73 -13.71
C MET A 74 3.29 10.80 -12.76
N ILE A 75 2.68 11.97 -12.78
CA ILE A 75 2.93 13.01 -11.76
C ILE A 75 2.04 12.78 -10.52
N TYR A 76 2.31 13.54 -9.45
CA TYR A 76 1.57 13.42 -8.19
C TYR A 76 0.04 13.50 -8.34
N ASP A 77 -0.47 14.49 -9.09
CA ASP A 77 -1.92 14.67 -9.26
C ASP A 77 -2.56 13.49 -10.01
N GLU A 78 -1.84 12.88 -10.96
CA GLU A 78 -2.31 11.70 -11.68
C GLU A 78 -2.28 10.46 -10.80
N LEU A 79 -1.23 10.28 -10.00
CA LEU A 79 -1.14 9.21 -9.00
C LEU A 79 -2.27 9.31 -7.99
N LYS A 80 -2.50 10.52 -7.45
CA LYS A 80 -3.56 10.78 -6.48
C LYS A 80 -4.92 10.43 -7.05
N LYS A 81 -5.22 10.89 -8.28
CA LYS A 81 -6.46 10.57 -8.98
C LYS A 81 -6.60 9.07 -9.24
N ALA A 82 -5.52 8.39 -9.62
CA ALA A 82 -5.54 6.94 -9.83
C ALA A 82 -5.81 6.18 -8.53
N ALA A 83 -5.26 6.63 -7.40
CA ALA A 83 -5.41 5.98 -6.11
C ALA A 83 -6.83 6.06 -5.53
N GLU A 84 -7.64 7.04 -5.94
CA GLU A 84 -9.05 7.18 -5.52
C GLU A 84 -9.86 5.90 -5.76
N LYS A 85 -9.60 5.19 -6.88
CA LYS A 85 -10.31 3.95 -7.21
C LYS A 85 -10.00 2.78 -6.27
N TYR A 86 -8.90 2.87 -5.52
CA TYR A 86 -8.48 1.86 -4.54
C TYR A 86 -8.79 2.27 -3.10
N GLY A 87 -9.10 3.55 -2.85
CA GLY A 87 -9.35 4.07 -1.51
C GLY A 87 -8.08 4.20 -0.67
N LEU A 88 -6.91 4.39 -1.30
CA LEU A 88 -5.64 4.65 -0.64
C LEU A 88 -5.14 6.05 -0.99
N ASN A 89 -4.31 6.63 -0.13
CA ASN A 89 -3.69 7.93 -0.37
C ASN A 89 -2.32 7.78 -1.04
N VAL A 90 -1.78 8.88 -1.57
CA VAL A 90 -0.46 8.94 -2.24
C VAL A 90 0.45 9.83 -1.41
N THR A 91 1.62 9.32 -1.03
CA THR A 91 2.63 10.11 -0.31
C THR A 91 3.28 11.16 -1.21
N TYR A 92 3.94 12.12 -0.59
CA TYR A 92 4.77 13.13 -1.24
C TYR A 92 5.92 13.53 -0.30
N ASP A 93 6.95 14.15 -0.86
CA ASP A 93 8.10 14.61 -0.07
C ASP A 93 7.66 15.64 0.97
N GLY A 94 7.96 15.37 2.24
CA GLY A 94 7.56 16.22 3.36
C GLY A 94 6.18 15.91 3.95
N LEU A 95 5.51 14.83 3.52
CA LEU A 95 4.29 14.37 4.20
C LEU A 95 4.60 13.95 5.65
N GLU A 96 3.89 14.57 6.60
CA GLU A 96 3.93 14.24 8.02
C GLU A 96 2.59 13.62 8.45
N LEU A 97 2.65 12.52 9.22
CA LEU A 97 1.49 11.77 9.69
C LEU A 97 1.62 11.52 11.20
N THR A 98 0.48 11.52 11.90
CA THR A 98 0.40 11.15 13.32
C THR A 98 -0.47 9.91 13.45
N VAL A 99 -0.01 8.91 14.22
CA VAL A 99 -0.66 7.62 14.45
C VAL A 99 -0.78 7.33 15.93
#